data_AF-A0A965Y165-F1
#
_entry.id   AF-A0A965Y165-F1
#
_cell.length_a   1.000
_cell.length_b   1.000
_cell.length_c   1.000
_cell.angle_alpha   90.00
_cell.angle_beta   90.00
_cell.angle_gamma   90.00
#
_symmetry.space_group_name_H-M   'P 1'
#
loop_
_entity.id
_entity.type
_entity.pdbx_description
1 polymer ?
#
loop_
_entity_poly.entity_id
_entity_poly.type
_entity_poly.pdbx_seq_one_letter_code
_entity_poly.pdbx_strand_id
1 'polypeptide(L)'
;MQPEPLPKVSSTPPPVSFYRFYFTLTAPSFLGKKFSMPRSPPPDTMTSRFLFAKEACWDIMKENAVDFYFFSGTGNTLLAARAVAEELRKGGKTVRIRRIEKGFVPLPEGTALGIAVPAAMFSTYPFVWEFLEALPDGDERGAFLVSTMGGASGALRPAVKRLLEQKNYSPLGARDFVMPSNYANTSIPEEENREKTESMKMEAAKFAAGLLEGEAGWKRGTVLWPLLYSLSRKAFPWRLMHRKFPLDVDRSRCIQCGKCARLCPVKNIRMAEFPEFQDHCVSCQRCMAFCPPEAINVRGKNYSRYRSVEYYDLISENL
;
A
#
# COMPACT_ATOMS: atom_id res chain seq x y z
N MET A 1 -19.74 -13.14 -59.44
CA MET A 1 -19.87 -13.90 -58.19
C MET A 1 -19.18 -13.12 -57.09
N GLN A 2 -19.95 -12.47 -56.22
CA GLN A 2 -19.43 -11.84 -55.00
C GLN A 2 -19.42 -12.88 -53.87
N PRO A 3 -18.44 -12.88 -52.96
CA PRO A 3 -18.44 -13.82 -51.85
C PRO A 3 -19.41 -13.36 -50.75
N GLU A 4 -20.16 -14.31 -50.19
CA GLU A 4 -21.08 -14.12 -49.07
C GLU A 4 -20.37 -13.64 -47.79
N PRO A 5 -21.05 -12.86 -46.93
CA PRO A 5 -20.49 -12.43 -45.65
C PRO A 5 -20.56 -13.55 -44.60
N LEU A 6 -19.45 -13.76 -43.89
CA LEU A 6 -19.36 -14.68 -42.75
C LEU A 6 -20.26 -14.24 -41.57
N PRO A 7 -20.83 -15.19 -40.80
CA PRO A 7 -21.76 -14.88 -39.72
C PRO A 7 -21.07 -14.21 -38.52
N LYS A 8 -21.76 -13.23 -37.93
CA LYS A 8 -21.33 -12.52 -36.72
C LYS A 8 -21.36 -13.47 -35.52
N VAL A 9 -20.20 -13.71 -34.91
CA VAL A 9 -20.08 -14.38 -33.61
C VAL A 9 -20.52 -13.39 -32.52
N SER A 10 -21.56 -13.74 -31.77
CA SER A 10 -21.98 -12.99 -30.59
C SER A 10 -20.97 -13.22 -29.45
N SER A 11 -20.37 -12.13 -28.96
CA SER A 11 -19.47 -12.17 -27.80
C SER A 11 -20.26 -11.84 -26.53
N THR A 12 -20.93 -12.83 -25.96
CA THR A 12 -21.32 -12.77 -24.54
C THR A 12 -20.07 -13.06 -23.69
N PRO A 13 -19.70 -12.20 -22.73
CA PRO A 13 -18.58 -12.50 -21.86
C PRO A 13 -18.96 -13.61 -20.86
N PRO A 14 -18.04 -14.54 -20.54
CA PRO A 14 -18.32 -15.61 -19.58
C PRO A 14 -18.43 -15.06 -18.15
N PRO A 15 -19.18 -15.73 -17.26
CA PRO A 15 -19.38 -15.28 -15.90
C PRO A 15 -18.09 -15.32 -15.07
N VAL A 16 -17.95 -14.31 -14.23
CA VAL A 16 -16.84 -14.09 -13.29
C VAL A 16 -16.84 -15.20 -12.23
N SER A 17 -16.00 -16.23 -12.41
CA SER A 17 -15.82 -17.31 -11.42
C SER A 17 -14.34 -17.64 -11.11
N PHE A 18 -13.38 -16.86 -11.60
CA PHE A 18 -11.96 -17.18 -11.44
C PHE A 18 -11.25 -16.65 -10.17
N TYR A 19 -11.97 -16.11 -9.18
CA TYR A 19 -11.38 -15.60 -7.92
C TYR A 19 -11.75 -16.38 -6.66
N ARG A 20 -12.19 -17.64 -6.79
CA ARG A 20 -12.59 -18.46 -5.64
C ARG A 20 -11.87 -19.82 -5.63
N PHE A 21 -10.55 -19.80 -5.58
CA PHE A 21 -9.73 -20.94 -5.14
C PHE A 21 -8.63 -20.40 -4.22
N TYR A 22 -8.37 -21.13 -3.13
CA TYR A 22 -7.59 -20.75 -1.93
C TYR A 22 -8.36 -20.09 -0.78
N PHE A 23 -9.46 -20.72 -0.34
CA PHE A 23 -9.83 -20.74 1.08
C PHE A 23 -10.68 -21.97 1.38
N THR A 24 -10.04 -23.13 1.51
CA THR A 24 -10.61 -24.30 2.20
C THR A 24 -9.46 -25.26 2.53
N LEU A 25 -8.83 -25.07 3.69
CA LEU A 25 -8.24 -26.21 4.40
C LEU A 25 -8.95 -26.31 5.74
N THR A 26 -9.76 -27.35 5.78
CA THR A 26 -10.57 -27.88 6.88
C THR A 26 -9.71 -28.20 8.09
N ALA A 27 -10.18 -27.77 9.25
CA ALA A 27 -9.76 -28.27 10.55
C ALA A 27 -10.03 -29.79 10.64
N PRO A 28 -9.13 -30.60 11.23
CA PRO A 28 -9.46 -31.97 11.58
C PRO A 28 -10.30 -31.99 12.86
N SER A 29 -11.53 -32.49 12.74
CA SER A 29 -12.33 -33.02 13.82
C SER A 29 -11.71 -34.32 14.33
N PHE A 30 -11.19 -34.32 15.57
CA PHE A 30 -10.88 -35.55 16.30
C PHE A 30 -11.87 -35.72 17.44
N LEU A 31 -12.80 -36.64 17.25
CA LEU A 31 -13.65 -37.21 18.29
C LEU A 31 -13.02 -38.52 18.77
N GLY A 32 -12.83 -38.63 20.09
CA GLY A 32 -12.94 -39.90 20.82
C GLY A 32 -11.67 -40.72 21.06
N LYS A 33 -10.87 -40.37 22.07
CA LYS A 33 -10.22 -41.36 22.95
C LYS A 33 -10.23 -40.85 24.39
N LYS A 34 -10.84 -41.62 25.29
CA LYS A 34 -10.80 -41.44 26.74
C LYS A 34 -9.34 -41.48 27.20
N PHE A 35 -8.88 -40.43 27.88
CA PHE A 35 -7.65 -40.45 28.66
C PHE A 35 -7.99 -40.19 30.13
N SER A 36 -7.63 -41.17 30.95
CA SER A 36 -7.65 -41.15 32.41
C SER A 36 -6.78 -40.02 32.97
N MET A 37 -7.26 -39.33 34.00
CA MET A 37 -6.49 -38.32 34.74
C MET A 37 -5.21 -38.91 35.34
N PRO A 38 -4.03 -38.30 35.16
CA PRO A 38 -2.90 -38.57 36.03
C PRO A 38 -3.06 -37.80 37.34
N ARG A 39 -2.75 -38.49 38.44
CA ARG A 39 -2.71 -37.98 39.81
C ARG A 39 -1.68 -36.85 39.94
N SER A 40 -1.98 -35.87 40.79
CA SER A 40 -1.09 -34.80 41.23
C SER A 40 0.23 -35.32 41.82
N PRO A 41 1.40 -34.78 41.46
CA PRO A 41 2.65 -35.03 42.18
C PRO A 41 2.80 -34.08 43.41
N PRO A 42 3.63 -34.46 44.41
CA PRO A 42 3.77 -33.74 45.68
C PRO A 42 4.57 -32.43 45.52
N PRO A 43 4.51 -31.51 46.50
CA PRO A 43 5.26 -30.27 46.45
C PRO A 43 6.72 -30.53 46.86
N ASP A 44 7.63 -29.82 46.19
CA ASP A 44 8.92 -29.28 46.69
C ASP A 44 10.07 -29.45 45.68
N THR A 45 10.50 -28.35 45.07
CA THR A 45 11.73 -27.63 45.43
C THR A 45 12.07 -26.59 44.37
N MET A 46 12.45 -25.40 44.85
CA MET A 46 12.83 -24.20 44.12
C MET A 46 13.87 -24.45 43.03
N THR A 47 13.58 -23.99 41.80
CA THR A 47 14.48 -23.14 41.01
C THR A 47 13.73 -22.64 39.77
N SER A 48 13.06 -21.49 39.94
CA SER A 48 12.34 -20.82 38.87
C SER A 48 13.31 -20.05 37.96
N ARG A 49 13.69 -20.65 36.83
CA ARG A 49 14.03 -19.86 35.64
C ARG A 49 12.73 -19.56 34.90
N PHE A 50 12.02 -18.53 35.37
CA PHE A 50 10.93 -17.90 34.63
C PHE A 50 11.48 -17.32 33.32
N LEU A 51 11.41 -18.11 32.25
CA LEU A 51 11.28 -17.58 30.90
C LEU A 51 9.88 -16.98 30.83
N PHE A 52 9.76 -15.69 31.16
CA PHE A 52 8.58 -14.93 30.80
C PHE A 52 8.43 -15.02 29.27
N ALA A 53 7.41 -15.73 28.82
CA ALA A 53 6.81 -15.45 27.54
C ALA A 53 6.47 -13.95 27.58
N LYS A 54 7.10 -13.14 26.72
CA LYS A 54 6.62 -11.79 26.44
C LYS A 54 5.19 -11.95 25.94
N GLU A 55 4.23 -11.74 26.84
CA GLU A 55 2.88 -11.38 26.44
C GLU A 55 3.03 -10.23 25.45
N ALA A 56 2.32 -10.30 24.32
CA ALA A 56 2.39 -9.31 23.26
C ALA A 56 1.76 -8.00 23.76
N CYS A 57 2.47 -7.28 24.61
CA CYS A 57 2.20 -5.90 24.94
C CYS A 57 2.71 -5.11 23.72
N TRP A 58 1.80 -4.68 22.86
CA TRP A 58 2.18 -3.83 21.74
C TRP A 58 2.63 -2.49 22.31
N ASP A 59 3.72 -1.94 21.76
CA ASP A 59 4.25 -0.67 22.23
C ASP A 59 3.24 0.45 21.96
N ILE A 60 2.89 1.20 23.01
CA ILE A 60 2.03 2.39 22.92
C ILE A 60 2.82 3.51 22.23
N MET A 61 2.16 4.31 21.38
CA MET A 61 2.75 5.52 20.81
C MET A 61 2.96 6.59 21.89
N LYS A 62 4.17 6.66 22.45
CA LYS A 62 4.57 7.61 23.48
C LYS A 62 4.82 9.01 22.93
N GLU A 63 5.12 9.12 21.63
CA GLU A 63 5.43 10.36 20.94
C GLU A 63 4.23 11.29 20.84
N ASN A 64 4.45 12.60 21.00
CA ASN A 64 3.39 13.60 20.90
C ASN A 64 3.14 14.04 19.44
N ALA A 65 4.07 13.73 18.54
CA ALA A 65 3.98 14.08 17.14
C ALA A 65 4.19 12.87 16.22
N VAL A 66 3.73 12.99 14.98
CA VAL A 66 3.96 12.04 13.90
C VAL A 66 4.36 12.79 12.64
N ASP A 67 5.48 12.39 12.05
CA ASP A 67 5.82 12.77 10.68
C ASP A 67 5.44 11.61 9.76
N PHE A 68 4.38 11.83 8.99
CA PHE A 68 3.72 10.81 8.20
C PHE A 68 4.14 10.93 6.73
N TYR A 69 5.14 10.15 6.35
CA TYR A 69 5.68 10.11 5.00
C TYR A 69 4.80 9.28 4.08
N PHE A 70 4.47 9.78 2.90
CA PHE A 70 3.63 9.08 1.94
C PHE A 70 4.16 9.09 0.51
N PHE A 71 3.80 8.05 -0.24
CA PHE A 71 3.73 8.09 -1.69
C PHE A 71 2.29 7.80 -2.12
N SER A 72 1.80 8.46 -3.16
CA SER A 72 0.49 8.13 -3.73
C SER A 72 0.47 8.20 -5.25
N GLY A 73 0.08 7.12 -5.91
CA GLY A 73 -0.11 7.09 -7.37
C GLY A 73 -1.32 7.91 -7.79
N THR A 74 -2.51 7.44 -7.44
CA THR A 74 -3.82 8.00 -7.85
C THR A 74 -4.59 8.67 -6.71
N GLY A 75 -3.95 8.97 -5.57
CA GLY A 75 -4.59 9.65 -4.45
C GLY A 75 -5.07 8.73 -3.32
N ASN A 76 -5.33 7.44 -3.59
CA ASN A 76 -5.81 6.47 -2.60
C ASN A 76 -5.01 6.49 -1.28
N THR A 77 -3.68 6.42 -1.41
CA THR A 77 -2.77 6.39 -0.24
C THR A 77 -2.74 7.71 0.52
N LEU A 78 -2.83 8.85 -0.18
CA LEU A 78 -2.93 10.15 0.48
C LEU A 78 -4.27 10.29 1.21
N LEU A 79 -5.36 9.82 0.62
CA LEU A 79 -6.68 9.81 1.25
C LEU A 79 -6.65 8.97 2.55
N ALA A 80 -6.05 7.78 2.52
CA ALA A 80 -5.89 6.94 3.71
C ALA A 80 -4.96 7.56 4.76
N ALA A 81 -3.84 8.15 4.35
CA ALA A 81 -2.92 8.84 5.25
C ALA A 81 -3.61 10.02 5.95
N ARG A 82 -4.37 10.84 5.22
CA ARG A 82 -5.16 11.95 5.78
C ARG A 82 -6.22 11.46 6.76
N ALA A 83 -6.92 10.36 6.46
CA ALA A 83 -7.91 9.79 7.37
C ALA A 83 -7.28 9.34 8.69
N VAL A 84 -6.15 8.63 8.65
CA VAL A 84 -5.43 8.23 9.87
C VAL A 84 -4.86 9.45 10.60
N ALA A 85 -4.29 10.42 9.88
CA ALA A 85 -3.75 11.64 10.47
C ALA A 85 -4.81 12.45 11.20
N GLU A 86 -6.01 12.57 10.63
CA GLU A 86 -7.14 13.28 11.25
C GLU A 86 -7.54 12.64 12.58
N GLU A 87 -7.63 11.31 12.64
CA GLU A 87 -7.99 10.59 13.85
C GLU A 87 -6.88 10.65 14.92
N LEU A 88 -5.61 10.61 14.51
CA LEU A 88 -4.48 10.85 15.42
C LEU A 88 -4.47 12.29 15.96
N ARG A 89 -4.85 13.29 15.15
CA ARG A 89 -5.00 14.69 15.59
C ARG A 89 -6.13 14.84 16.60
N LYS A 90 -7.28 14.19 16.38
CA LYS A 90 -8.37 14.12 17.37
C LYS A 90 -7.92 13.46 18.68
N GLY A 91 -7.02 12.48 18.60
CA GLY A 91 -6.34 11.86 19.73
C GLY A 91 -5.23 12.71 20.37
N GLY A 92 -5.10 13.99 20.01
CA GLY A 92 -4.16 14.93 20.61
C GLY A 92 -2.74 14.90 20.04
N LYS A 93 -2.47 14.15 18.96
CA LYS A 93 -1.15 14.11 18.32
C LYS A 93 -0.99 15.25 17.31
N THR A 94 0.21 15.82 17.23
CA THR A 94 0.57 16.70 16.11
C THR A 94 0.98 15.86 14.90
N VAL A 95 0.30 15.96 13.76
CA VAL A 95 0.64 15.17 12.57
C VAL A 95 1.05 16.07 11.40
N ARG A 96 2.22 15.82 10.82
CA ARG A 96 2.73 16.46 9.60
C ARG A 96 2.80 15.44 8.48
N ILE A 97 2.16 15.69 7.35
CA ILE A 97 2.18 14.74 6.22
C ILE A 97 3.23 15.19 5.19
N ARG A 98 4.11 14.28 4.78
CA ARG A 98 5.26 14.59 3.90
C ARG A 98 5.34 13.65 2.71
N ARG A 99 5.69 14.17 1.54
CA ARG A 99 5.94 13.35 0.36
C ARG A 99 7.32 12.72 0.43
N ILE A 100 7.43 11.41 0.20
CA ILE A 100 8.74 10.74 0.17
C ILE A 100 9.63 11.25 -0.96
N GLU A 101 9.03 11.78 -2.04
CA GLU A 101 9.76 12.33 -3.19
C GLU A 101 10.57 13.59 -2.84
N LYS A 102 10.31 14.20 -1.68
CA LYS A 102 11.09 15.33 -1.14
C LYS A 102 12.27 14.88 -0.29
N GLY A 103 12.44 13.58 -0.09
CA GLY A 103 13.44 13.01 0.78
C GLY A 103 13.02 13.00 2.26
N PHE A 104 13.86 12.39 3.08
CA PHE A 104 13.67 12.32 4.52
C PHE A 104 14.25 13.57 5.19
N VAL A 105 13.51 14.11 6.15
CA VAL A 105 13.95 15.18 7.04
C VAL A 105 14.09 14.58 8.45
N PRO A 106 15.19 14.85 9.17
CA PRO A 106 15.38 14.41 10.54
C PRO A 106 14.15 14.70 11.40
N LEU A 107 13.71 13.67 12.12
CA LEU A 107 12.51 13.74 12.94
C LEU A 107 12.83 14.48 14.24
N PRO A 108 12.02 15.48 14.64
CA PRO A 108 12.18 16.11 15.95
C PRO A 108 12.06 15.10 17.10
N GLU A 109 12.51 15.51 18.27
CA GLU A 109 12.30 14.76 19.51
C GLU A 109 10.81 14.53 19.75
N GLY A 110 10.45 13.38 20.33
CA GLY A 110 9.05 13.02 20.60
C GLY A 110 8.19 12.89 19.35
N THR A 111 8.79 12.55 18.20
CA THR A 111 8.08 12.37 16.91
C THR A 111 8.20 10.93 16.39
N ALA A 112 7.06 10.27 16.23
CA ALA A 112 6.95 8.95 15.62
C ALA A 112 7.02 9.02 14.08
N LEU A 113 7.41 7.91 13.45
CA LEU A 113 7.45 7.77 12.00
C LEU A 113 6.17 7.11 11.47
N GLY A 114 5.38 7.83 10.68
CA GLY A 114 4.32 7.23 9.87
C GLY A 114 4.81 6.96 8.45
N ILE A 115 4.46 5.82 7.86
CA ILE A 115 4.75 5.49 6.45
C ILE A 115 3.44 5.11 5.76
N ALA A 116 3.08 5.79 4.67
CA ALA A 116 1.87 5.52 3.88
C ALA A 116 2.23 5.23 2.41
N VAL A 117 2.17 3.96 1.98
CA VAL A 117 2.63 3.57 0.64
C VAL A 117 1.67 2.61 -0.07
N PRO A 118 1.47 2.73 -1.39
CA PRO A 118 0.70 1.75 -2.14
C PRO A 118 1.43 0.42 -2.24
N ALA A 119 0.65 -0.66 -2.20
CA ALA A 119 1.12 -1.97 -2.59
C ALA A 119 1.28 -2.04 -4.11
N ALA A 120 2.45 -2.48 -4.58
CA ALA A 120 2.76 -2.69 -5.98
C ALA A 120 3.68 -3.90 -6.12
N MET A 121 3.40 -4.79 -7.08
CA MET A 121 4.18 -6.02 -7.29
C MET A 121 4.36 -6.85 -6.01
N PHE A 122 3.27 -7.06 -5.27
CA PHE A 122 3.25 -7.79 -3.99
C PHE A 122 4.21 -7.22 -2.92
N SER A 123 4.54 -5.93 -3.04
CA SER A 123 5.49 -5.18 -2.22
C SER A 123 5.18 -3.69 -2.36
N THR A 124 6.15 -2.82 -2.62
CA THR A 124 5.94 -1.44 -3.10
C THR A 124 6.96 -1.07 -4.19
N TYR A 125 6.89 0.16 -4.72
CA TYR A 125 7.72 0.62 -5.84
C TYR A 125 9.22 0.69 -5.49
N PRO A 126 10.15 0.54 -6.47
CA PRO A 126 11.58 0.55 -6.20
C PRO A 126 12.08 1.81 -5.48
N PHE A 127 11.69 3.00 -5.94
CA PHE A 127 12.07 4.27 -5.32
C PHE A 127 11.45 4.48 -3.91
N VAL A 128 10.33 3.81 -3.60
CA VAL A 128 9.77 3.82 -2.25
C VAL A 128 10.67 3.00 -1.33
N TRP A 129 11.14 1.84 -1.79
CA TRP A 129 12.11 1.06 -1.04
C TRP A 129 13.44 1.78 -0.87
N GLU A 130 13.93 2.50 -1.87
CA GLU A 130 15.13 3.34 -1.75
C GLU A 130 14.97 4.36 -0.62
N PHE A 131 13.80 5.02 -0.53
CA PHE A 131 13.48 5.91 0.60
C PHE A 131 13.48 5.17 1.95
N LEU A 132 12.83 4.01 2.03
CA LEU A 132 12.75 3.22 3.26
C LEU A 132 14.12 2.74 3.73
N GLU A 133 14.95 2.25 2.81
CA GLU A 133 16.30 1.76 3.09
C GLU A 133 17.25 2.90 3.50
N ALA A 134 17.00 4.13 3.02
CA ALA A 134 17.72 5.34 3.39
C ALA A 134 17.28 5.97 4.73
N LEU A 135 16.25 5.44 5.40
CA LEU A 135 15.87 5.91 6.74
C LEU A 135 17.07 5.77 7.72
N PRO A 136 17.28 6.74 8.63
CA PRO A 136 18.35 6.65 9.63
C PRO A 136 18.04 5.58 10.68
N ASP A 137 18.89 5.47 11.70
CA ASP A 137 18.55 4.79 12.93
C ASP A 137 17.32 5.45 13.58
N GLY A 138 16.42 4.64 14.12
CA GLY A 138 15.17 5.05 14.71
C GLY A 138 15.30 5.57 16.14
N ASP A 139 16.37 5.20 16.85
CA ASP A 139 16.54 5.54 18.27
C ASP A 139 15.32 5.11 19.11
N GLU A 140 14.91 3.85 18.93
CA GLU A 140 13.75 3.18 19.53
C GLU A 140 12.37 3.83 19.28
N ARG A 141 12.31 4.89 18.47
CA ARG A 141 11.06 5.62 18.23
C ARG A 141 9.99 4.75 17.57
N GLY A 142 8.75 5.06 17.89
CA GLY A 142 7.58 4.44 17.30
C GLY A 142 7.49 4.64 15.79
N ALA A 143 7.16 3.58 15.07
CA ALA A 143 6.91 3.61 13.64
C ALA A 143 5.69 2.75 13.24
N PHE A 144 4.89 3.25 12.30
CA PHE A 144 3.74 2.50 11.79
C PHE A 144 3.61 2.57 10.27
N LEU A 145 2.93 1.57 9.69
CA LEU A 145 2.72 1.44 8.26
C LEU A 145 1.23 1.49 7.90
N VAL A 146 0.89 2.37 6.98
CA VAL A 146 -0.36 2.38 6.23
C VAL A 146 -0.04 1.96 4.79
N SER A 147 -0.79 1.01 4.27
CA SER A 147 -0.68 0.60 2.88
C SER A 147 -2.03 0.52 2.19
N THR A 148 -2.06 0.86 0.91
CA THR A 148 -3.28 0.76 0.08
C THR A 148 -3.10 -0.27 -1.01
N MET A 149 -4.09 -1.12 -1.26
CA MET A 149 -4.01 -2.19 -2.25
C MET A 149 -5.34 -2.40 -2.96
N GLY A 150 -5.29 -2.91 -4.20
CA GLY A 150 -6.50 -3.39 -4.90
C GLY A 150 -6.92 -4.80 -4.49
N GLY A 151 -6.02 -5.60 -3.91
CA GLY A 151 -6.31 -6.98 -3.51
C GLY A 151 -5.36 -7.54 -2.45
N ALA A 152 -4.05 -7.56 -2.71
CA ALA A 152 -3.07 -8.11 -1.77
C ALA A 152 -1.79 -7.28 -1.69
N SER A 153 -1.27 -7.10 -0.46
CA SER A 153 -0.02 -6.40 -0.16
C SER A 153 1.21 -7.31 -0.20
N GLY A 154 1.00 -8.63 -0.18
CA GLY A 154 2.06 -9.64 -0.30
C GLY A 154 3.12 -9.52 0.79
N ALA A 155 4.35 -9.22 0.38
CA ALA A 155 5.51 -9.08 1.24
C ALA A 155 5.67 -7.71 1.89
N LEU A 156 4.86 -6.70 1.53
CA LEU A 156 5.07 -5.32 1.96
C LEU A 156 5.17 -5.19 3.49
N ARG A 157 4.14 -5.62 4.22
CA ARG A 157 4.10 -5.51 5.69
C ARG A 157 5.26 -6.25 6.38
N PRO A 158 5.48 -7.56 6.18
CA PRO A 158 6.57 -8.25 6.87
C PRO A 158 7.96 -7.70 6.52
N ALA A 159 8.17 -7.26 5.26
CA ALA A 159 9.45 -6.69 4.85
C ALA A 159 9.70 -5.32 5.49
N VAL A 160 8.69 -4.44 5.55
CA VAL A 160 8.81 -3.13 6.22
C VAL A 160 8.99 -3.30 7.73
N LYS A 161 8.25 -4.22 8.38
CA LYS A 161 8.45 -4.50 9.81
C LYS A 161 9.89 -4.88 10.12
N ARG A 162 10.43 -5.84 9.35
CA ARG A 162 11.81 -6.29 9.49
C ARG A 162 12.81 -5.15 9.29
N LEU A 163 12.58 -4.29 8.29
CA LEU A 163 13.44 -3.14 8.04
C LEU A 163 13.42 -2.14 9.22
N LEU A 164 12.23 -1.83 9.75
CA LEU A 164 12.08 -0.94 10.90
C LEU A 164 12.80 -1.48 12.13
N GLU A 165 12.63 -2.76 12.45
CA GLU A 165 13.33 -3.43 13.56
C GLU A 165 14.85 -3.40 13.38
N GLN A 166 15.34 -3.65 12.16
CA GLN A 166 16.77 -3.58 11.84
C GLN A 166 17.36 -2.18 11.95
N LYS A 167 16.52 -1.15 11.81
CA LYS A 167 16.89 0.26 11.98
C LYS A 167 16.52 0.79 13.37
N ASN A 168 16.34 -0.08 14.36
CA ASN A 168 16.07 0.31 15.74
C ASN A 168 14.82 1.22 15.91
N TYR A 169 13.78 1.02 15.09
CA TYR A 169 12.46 1.59 15.34
C TYR A 169 11.59 0.59 16.12
N SER A 170 10.70 1.09 16.98
CA SER A 170 9.64 0.29 17.59
C SER A 170 8.44 0.18 16.63
N PRO A 171 8.12 -1.00 16.05
CA PRO A 171 7.03 -1.12 15.10
C PRO A 171 5.66 -1.16 15.80
N LEU A 172 5.00 -0.02 15.91
CA LEU A 172 3.72 0.18 16.61
C LEU A 172 2.55 -0.54 15.93
N GLY A 173 2.49 -0.58 14.59
CA GLY A 173 1.39 -1.27 13.91
C GLY A 173 1.39 -1.13 12.41
N ALA A 174 0.58 -1.96 11.73
CA ALA A 174 0.40 -1.85 10.28
C ALA A 174 -1.00 -2.18 9.79
N ARG A 175 -1.50 -1.38 8.84
CA ARG A 175 -2.80 -1.58 8.21
C ARG A 175 -2.75 -1.53 6.69
N ASP A 176 -3.29 -2.57 6.07
CA ASP A 176 -3.66 -2.56 4.66
C ASP A 176 -5.11 -2.08 4.50
N PHE A 177 -5.33 -1.13 3.60
CA PHE A 177 -6.62 -0.65 3.16
C PHE A 177 -6.89 -1.13 1.74
N VAL A 178 -8.04 -1.77 1.54
CA VAL A 178 -8.52 -2.11 0.20
C VAL A 178 -9.10 -0.84 -0.41
N MET A 179 -8.56 -0.44 -1.56
CA MET A 179 -8.92 0.78 -2.26
C MET A 179 -9.32 0.47 -3.70
N PRO A 180 -10.02 1.39 -4.39
CA PRO A 180 -10.23 1.31 -5.83
C PRO A 180 -8.94 1.02 -6.60
N SER A 181 -9.04 0.18 -7.65
CA SER A 181 -7.88 -0.13 -8.50
C SER A 181 -7.36 1.14 -9.16
N ASN A 182 -6.04 1.31 -9.13
CA ASN A 182 -5.35 2.39 -9.81
C ASN A 182 -4.91 2.02 -11.24
N TYR A 183 -4.99 0.75 -11.65
CA TYR A 183 -4.56 0.31 -12.98
C TYR A 183 -5.69 0.43 -14.00
N ALA A 184 -5.30 0.87 -15.19
CA ALA A 184 -6.14 0.98 -16.38
C ALA A 184 -6.45 -0.39 -17.01
N ASN A 185 -7.03 -1.33 -16.26
CA ASN A 185 -7.43 -2.64 -16.78
C ASN A 185 -8.95 -2.84 -16.81
N THR A 186 -9.71 -2.10 -16.01
CA THR A 186 -11.18 -2.17 -15.96
C THR A 186 -11.74 -0.82 -15.54
N SER A 187 -12.95 -0.48 -15.97
CA SER A 187 -13.78 0.49 -15.24
C SER A 187 -14.29 -0.20 -13.98
N ILE A 188 -14.13 0.44 -12.81
CA ILE A 188 -14.77 -0.02 -11.57
C ILE A 188 -16.00 0.87 -11.36
N PRO A 189 -17.19 0.30 -11.09
CA PRO A 189 -18.39 1.08 -10.80
C PRO A 189 -18.15 2.11 -9.69
N GLU A 190 -18.71 3.31 -9.84
CA GLU A 190 -18.55 4.40 -8.87
C GLU A 190 -19.01 4.01 -7.46
N GLU A 191 -20.07 3.22 -7.38
CA GLU A 191 -20.60 2.69 -6.12
C GLU A 191 -19.56 1.84 -5.37
N GLU A 192 -18.96 0.86 -6.05
CA GLU A 192 -17.92 -0.02 -5.48
C GLU A 192 -16.71 0.81 -5.03
N ASN A 193 -16.38 1.87 -5.77
CA ASN A 193 -15.30 2.76 -5.37
C ASN A 193 -15.65 3.56 -4.09
N ARG A 194 -16.89 4.04 -3.99
CA ARG A 194 -17.39 4.77 -2.82
C ARG A 194 -17.38 3.88 -1.57
N GLU A 195 -17.92 2.67 -1.67
CA GLU A 195 -17.93 1.68 -0.58
C GLU A 195 -16.52 1.40 -0.04
N LYS A 196 -15.54 1.19 -0.93
CA LYS A 196 -14.13 0.99 -0.55
C LYS A 196 -13.57 2.20 0.18
N THR A 197 -13.86 3.42 -0.29
CA THR A 197 -13.37 4.64 0.37
C THR A 197 -14.02 4.89 1.72
N GLU A 198 -15.31 4.60 1.90
CA GLU A 198 -15.98 4.74 3.20
C GLU A 198 -15.53 3.67 4.20
N SER A 199 -15.41 2.41 3.75
CA SER A 199 -14.83 1.33 4.56
C SER A 199 -13.39 1.68 5.01
N MET A 200 -12.58 2.26 4.12
CA MET A 200 -11.25 2.74 4.48
C MET A 200 -11.29 3.76 5.61
N LYS A 201 -12.17 4.77 5.56
CA LYS A 201 -12.28 5.79 6.63
C LYS A 201 -12.60 5.15 7.98
N MET A 202 -13.56 4.22 8.02
CA MET A 202 -13.93 3.50 9.25
C MET A 202 -12.74 2.71 9.80
N GLU A 203 -12.02 1.99 8.95
CA GLU A 203 -10.85 1.22 9.38
C GLU A 203 -9.65 2.11 9.74
N ALA A 204 -9.55 3.32 9.19
CA ALA A 204 -8.55 4.31 9.55
C ALA A 204 -8.75 4.81 10.98
N ALA A 205 -10.00 5.09 11.37
CA ALA A 205 -10.35 5.45 12.75
C ALA A 205 -9.99 4.33 13.74
N LYS A 206 -10.37 3.08 13.44
CA LYS A 206 -9.99 1.93 14.29
C LYS A 206 -8.48 1.75 14.40
N PHE A 207 -7.76 1.93 13.30
CA PHE A 207 -6.30 1.80 13.30
C PHE A 207 -5.64 2.92 14.11
N ALA A 208 -6.08 4.17 13.97
CA ALA A 208 -5.58 5.28 14.74
C ALA A 208 -5.85 5.12 16.24
N ALA A 209 -7.07 4.70 16.63
CA ALA A 209 -7.40 4.39 18.02
C ALA A 209 -6.45 3.31 18.58
N GLY A 210 -6.26 2.20 17.85
CA GLY A 210 -5.34 1.16 18.24
C GLY A 210 -3.88 1.65 18.39
N LEU A 211 -3.42 2.59 17.56
CA LEU A 211 -2.07 3.17 17.70
C LEU A 211 -1.93 3.99 19.00
N LEU A 212 -3.00 4.68 19.40
CA LEU A 212 -3.03 5.50 20.63
C LEU A 212 -3.13 4.63 21.89
N GLU A 213 -3.87 3.53 21.81
CA GLU A 213 -4.17 2.63 22.93
C GLU A 213 -3.13 1.51 23.10
N GLY A 214 -2.20 1.33 22.15
CA GLY A 214 -1.26 0.21 22.15
C GLY A 214 -1.93 -1.12 21.80
N GLU A 215 -2.96 -1.07 20.97
CA GLU A 215 -3.66 -2.26 20.43
C GLU A 215 -3.41 -2.44 18.93
N ALA A 216 -2.82 -1.45 18.28
CA ALA A 216 -2.33 -1.59 16.92
C ALA A 216 -1.25 -2.67 16.91
N GLY A 217 -1.38 -3.59 15.95
CA GLY A 217 -0.48 -4.73 15.86
C GLY A 217 -0.08 -5.03 14.44
N TRP A 218 1.00 -5.80 14.31
CA TRP A 218 1.45 -6.32 13.03
C TRP A 218 0.88 -7.72 12.82
N LYS A 219 -0.14 -7.83 11.95
CA LYS A 219 -0.62 -9.15 11.54
C LYS A 219 0.49 -9.88 10.78
N ARG A 220 0.66 -11.17 11.05
CA ARG A 220 1.61 -12.03 10.33
C ARG A 220 1.32 -11.99 8.83
N GLY A 221 2.38 -11.82 8.04
CA GLY A 221 2.31 -11.89 6.58
C GLY A 221 2.25 -13.32 6.06
N THR A 222 2.13 -13.48 4.74
CA THR A 222 2.22 -14.78 4.08
C THR A 222 3.61 -15.42 4.27
N VAL A 223 3.69 -16.74 4.39
CA VAL A 223 4.97 -17.47 4.50
C VAL A 223 5.87 -17.30 3.27
N LEU A 224 5.28 -17.00 2.11
CA LEU A 224 6.01 -16.75 0.85
C LEU A 224 6.59 -15.34 0.75
N TRP A 225 6.47 -14.51 1.80
CA TRP A 225 6.91 -13.13 1.75
C TRP A 225 8.39 -12.94 1.36
N PRO A 226 9.37 -13.80 1.73
CA PRO A 226 10.76 -13.58 1.33
C PRO A 226 10.95 -13.70 -0.18
N LEU A 227 10.26 -14.67 -0.81
CA LEU A 227 10.28 -14.86 -2.26
C LEU A 227 9.61 -13.68 -2.97
N LEU A 228 8.42 -13.28 -2.52
CA LEU A 228 7.69 -12.14 -3.09
C LEU A 228 8.48 -10.84 -2.95
N TYR A 229 9.11 -10.62 -1.79
CA TYR A 229 10.03 -9.50 -1.58
C TYR A 229 11.18 -9.56 -2.58
N SER A 230 11.93 -10.66 -2.65
CA SER A 230 13.06 -10.83 -3.58
C SER A 230 12.67 -10.58 -5.04
N LEU A 231 11.52 -11.12 -5.49
CA LEU A 231 11.01 -10.89 -6.85
C LEU A 231 10.68 -9.42 -7.08
N SER A 232 10.05 -8.75 -6.10
CA SER A 232 9.72 -7.33 -6.21
C SER A 232 10.93 -6.40 -6.32
N ARG A 233 12.12 -6.85 -5.86
CA ARG A 233 13.37 -6.07 -5.95
C ARG A 233 14.10 -6.24 -7.29
N LYS A 234 13.73 -7.21 -8.14
CA LYS A 234 14.36 -7.44 -9.44
C LYS A 234 13.81 -6.51 -10.51
N ALA A 235 14.65 -6.10 -11.47
CA ALA A 235 14.22 -5.23 -12.57
C ALA A 235 13.23 -5.91 -13.54
N PHE A 236 13.34 -7.23 -13.74
CA PHE A 236 12.56 -7.96 -14.74
C PHE A 236 11.03 -7.86 -14.53
N PRO A 237 10.46 -8.12 -13.33
CA PRO A 237 9.02 -7.97 -13.12
C PRO A 237 8.51 -6.54 -13.37
N TRP A 238 9.29 -5.51 -13.05
CA TRP A 238 8.94 -4.11 -13.33
C TRP A 238 8.98 -3.80 -14.83
N ARG A 239 9.97 -4.31 -15.58
CA ARG A 239 10.00 -4.21 -17.04
C ARG A 239 8.78 -4.87 -17.68
N LEU A 240 8.33 -6.01 -17.16
CA LEU A 240 7.11 -6.67 -17.64
C LEU A 240 5.87 -5.81 -17.36
N MET A 241 5.78 -5.19 -16.18
CA MET A 241 4.70 -4.26 -15.86
C MET A 241 4.71 -3.02 -16.75
N HIS A 242 5.86 -2.45 -17.04
CA HIS A 242 5.98 -1.32 -17.98
C HIS A 242 5.48 -1.71 -19.37
N ARG A 243 5.90 -2.88 -19.90
CA ARG A 243 5.44 -3.40 -21.20
C ARG A 243 3.95 -3.71 -21.23
N LYS A 244 3.36 -4.12 -20.10
CA LYS A 244 1.91 -4.42 -19.97
C LYS A 244 1.04 -3.16 -19.92
N PHE A 245 1.61 -2.02 -19.54
CA PHE A 245 0.92 -0.74 -19.43
C PHE A 245 1.68 0.36 -20.21
N PRO A 246 1.80 0.22 -21.53
CA PRO A 246 2.49 1.21 -22.35
C PRO A 246 1.67 2.51 -22.37
N LEU A 247 2.26 3.58 -21.84
CA LEU A 247 1.64 4.90 -21.80
C LEU A 247 1.71 5.54 -23.19
N ASP A 248 0.65 6.24 -23.57
CA ASP A 248 0.53 6.99 -24.82
C ASP A 248 -0.04 8.38 -24.56
N VAL A 249 0.26 9.33 -25.46
CA VAL A 249 -0.26 10.71 -25.40
C VAL A 249 -1.18 10.98 -26.57
N ASP A 250 -2.42 11.33 -26.28
CA ASP A 250 -3.33 11.95 -27.24
C ASP A 250 -2.91 13.41 -27.47
N ARG A 251 -2.22 13.64 -28.58
CA ARG A 251 -1.72 14.96 -28.96
C ARG A 251 -2.84 15.98 -29.24
N SER A 252 -4.03 15.53 -29.64
CA SER A 252 -5.17 16.42 -29.89
C SER A 252 -5.75 17.01 -28.60
N ARG A 253 -5.58 16.31 -27.47
CA ARG A 253 -6.05 16.74 -26.15
C ARG A 253 -4.96 17.38 -25.31
N CYS A 254 -3.70 17.08 -25.58
CA CYS A 254 -2.61 17.52 -24.73
C CYS A 254 -2.35 19.02 -24.86
N ILE A 255 -2.55 19.74 -23.75
CA ILE A 255 -2.27 21.18 -23.65
C ILE A 255 -0.82 21.51 -23.25
N GLN A 256 0.07 20.51 -23.28
CA GLN A 256 1.52 20.68 -23.07
C GLN A 256 1.95 21.30 -21.72
N CYS A 257 1.07 21.31 -20.72
CA CYS A 257 1.29 21.98 -19.42
C CYS A 257 2.41 21.40 -18.52
N GLY A 258 3.05 20.30 -18.92
CA GLY A 258 4.16 19.67 -18.19
C GLY A 258 3.84 19.10 -16.80
N LYS A 259 2.57 19.06 -16.37
CA LYS A 259 2.19 18.52 -15.05
C LYS A 259 2.57 17.05 -14.88
N CYS A 260 2.42 16.23 -15.93
CA CYS A 260 2.82 14.82 -15.90
C CYS A 260 4.31 14.64 -15.60
N ALA A 261 5.18 15.43 -16.23
CA ALA A 261 6.61 15.41 -16.00
C ALA A 261 6.97 15.83 -14.57
N ARG A 262 6.39 16.94 -14.08
CA ARG A 262 6.61 17.43 -12.71
C ARG A 262 6.17 16.43 -11.63
N LEU A 263 5.10 15.67 -11.89
CA LEU A 263 4.56 14.69 -10.95
C LEU A 263 5.27 13.34 -10.98
N CYS A 264 6.08 13.05 -12.00
CA CYS A 264 6.67 11.73 -12.18
C CYS A 264 7.75 11.47 -11.12
N PRO A 265 7.54 10.53 -10.18
CA PRO A 265 8.46 10.31 -9.06
C PRO A 265 9.83 9.79 -9.52
N VAL A 266 9.86 9.13 -10.68
CA VAL A 266 11.07 8.53 -11.26
C VAL A 266 11.60 9.33 -12.46
N LYS A 267 11.08 10.53 -12.73
CA LYS A 267 11.51 11.39 -13.85
C LYS A 267 11.50 10.68 -15.22
N ASN A 268 10.51 9.82 -15.46
CA ASN A 268 10.36 9.07 -16.71
C ASN A 268 9.82 9.90 -17.89
N ILE A 269 9.43 11.16 -17.66
CA ILE A 269 8.75 11.96 -18.69
C ILE A 269 9.61 13.17 -18.97
N ARG A 270 10.13 13.25 -20.19
CA ARG A 270 10.79 14.43 -20.74
C ARG A 270 9.76 15.27 -21.49
N MET A 271 9.76 16.57 -21.28
CA MET A 271 8.95 17.48 -22.09
C MET A 271 9.72 17.86 -23.36
N ALA A 272 9.20 17.47 -24.52
CA ALA A 272 9.57 18.02 -25.83
C ALA A 272 8.39 18.88 -26.34
N GLU A 273 8.01 18.78 -27.62
CA GLU A 273 6.74 19.34 -28.10
C GLU A 273 5.54 18.73 -27.36
N PHE A 274 5.59 17.42 -27.11
CA PHE A 274 4.65 16.67 -26.26
C PHE A 274 5.43 15.87 -25.21
N PRO A 275 4.77 15.34 -24.15
CA PRO A 275 5.43 14.46 -23.19
C PRO A 275 5.98 13.19 -23.85
N GLU A 276 7.26 12.91 -23.63
CA GLU A 276 7.95 11.70 -24.12
C GLU A 276 8.29 10.77 -22.95
N PHE A 277 7.80 9.54 -23.00
CA PHE A 277 8.05 8.53 -21.98
C PHE A 277 9.38 7.81 -22.24
N GLN A 278 10.25 7.81 -21.23
CA GLN A 278 11.48 7.02 -21.16
C GLN A 278 11.17 5.57 -20.73
N ASP A 279 12.21 4.76 -20.51
CA ASP A 279 12.13 3.30 -20.31
C ASP A 279 12.15 2.83 -18.84
N HIS A 280 12.13 3.75 -17.88
CA HIS A 280 12.20 3.49 -16.44
C HIS A 280 10.88 3.79 -15.70
N CYS A 281 9.75 3.72 -16.39
CA CYS A 281 8.43 3.92 -15.80
C CYS A 281 8.10 2.78 -14.83
N VAL A 282 7.71 3.14 -13.60
CA VAL A 282 7.27 2.17 -12.57
C VAL A 282 5.76 1.91 -12.60
N SER A 283 5.03 2.42 -13.59
CA SER A 283 3.59 2.20 -13.74
C SER A 283 2.73 2.61 -12.53
N CYS A 284 3.07 3.73 -11.87
CA CYS A 284 2.28 4.27 -10.74
C CYS A 284 0.97 4.97 -11.14
N GLN A 285 0.75 5.16 -12.45
CA GLN A 285 -0.46 5.74 -13.06
C GLN A 285 -0.77 7.21 -12.68
N ARG A 286 0.09 7.86 -11.89
CA ARG A 286 -0.09 9.26 -11.46
C ARG A 286 -0.21 10.24 -12.63
N CYS A 287 0.61 10.09 -13.67
CA CYS A 287 0.58 10.99 -14.82
C CYS A 287 -0.78 10.95 -15.55
N MET A 288 -1.42 9.78 -15.64
CA MET A 288 -2.75 9.65 -16.22
C MET A 288 -3.83 10.23 -15.31
N ALA A 289 -3.81 9.84 -14.03
CA ALA A 289 -4.83 10.25 -13.05
C ALA A 289 -4.91 11.78 -12.88
N PHE A 290 -3.79 12.48 -13.06
CA PHE A 290 -3.69 13.93 -12.84
C PHE A 290 -3.43 14.75 -14.10
N CYS A 291 -3.56 14.16 -15.30
CA CYS A 291 -3.53 14.91 -16.55
C CYS A 291 -4.85 15.72 -16.69
N PRO A 292 -4.83 17.07 -16.69
CA PRO A 292 -6.06 17.85 -16.73
C PRO A 292 -6.96 17.58 -17.95
N PRO A 293 -6.42 17.54 -19.19
CA PRO A 293 -7.24 17.21 -20.36
C PRO A 293 -7.39 15.70 -20.59
N GLU A 294 -6.92 14.85 -19.66
CA GLU A 294 -6.91 13.38 -19.76
C GLU A 294 -6.25 12.87 -21.06
N ALA A 295 -5.18 13.53 -21.47
CA ALA A 295 -4.46 13.23 -22.69
C ALA A 295 -3.50 12.04 -22.57
N ILE A 296 -3.35 11.40 -21.40
CA ILE A 296 -2.45 10.26 -21.21
C ILE A 296 -3.29 9.01 -20.94
N ASN A 297 -3.07 7.96 -21.73
CA ASN A 297 -3.78 6.69 -21.64
C ASN A 297 -2.82 5.49 -21.70
N VAL A 298 -3.35 4.28 -21.51
CA VAL A 298 -2.62 3.04 -21.78
C VAL A 298 -3.07 2.49 -23.12
N ARG A 299 -2.14 2.31 -24.07
CA ARG A 299 -2.45 1.85 -25.42
C ARG A 299 -3.19 0.52 -25.40
N GLY A 300 -4.31 0.45 -26.13
CA GLY A 300 -5.13 -0.76 -26.25
C GLY A 300 -5.97 -1.08 -25.01
N LYS A 301 -6.13 -0.13 -24.07
CA LYS A 301 -6.97 -0.31 -22.89
C LYS A 301 -7.97 0.82 -22.73
N ASN A 302 -9.19 0.46 -22.36
CA ASN A 302 -10.23 1.41 -22.00
C ASN A 302 -10.03 1.81 -20.54
N TYR A 303 -9.63 3.06 -20.32
CA TYR A 303 -9.42 3.62 -19.00
C TYR A 303 -10.39 4.76 -18.75
N SER A 304 -11.14 4.67 -17.67
CA SER A 304 -11.85 5.82 -17.08
C SER A 304 -10.95 6.45 -16.03
N ARG A 305 -10.74 7.76 -16.10
CA ARG A 305 -9.91 8.48 -15.13
C ARG A 305 -10.40 8.20 -13.71
N TYR A 306 -9.50 7.75 -12.86
CA TYR A 306 -9.74 7.56 -11.44
C TYR A 306 -8.66 8.29 -10.61
N ARG A 307 -9.13 9.09 -9.66
CA ARG A 307 -8.31 9.66 -8.58
C ARG A 307 -9.17 9.86 -7.34
N SER A 308 -8.56 9.75 -6.17
CA SER A 308 -9.26 9.89 -4.87
C SER A 308 -9.04 11.25 -4.21
N VAL A 309 -8.20 12.10 -4.82
CA VAL A 309 -7.86 13.45 -4.35
C VAL A 309 -7.64 14.35 -5.57
N GLU A 310 -7.67 15.67 -5.36
CA GLU A 310 -7.41 16.64 -6.41
C GLU A 310 -5.91 16.85 -6.65
N TYR A 311 -5.56 17.46 -7.79
CA TYR A 311 -4.16 17.73 -8.14
C TYR A 311 -3.44 18.54 -7.06
N TYR A 312 -4.11 19.58 -6.55
CA TYR A 312 -3.53 20.48 -5.54
C TYR A 312 -3.39 19.82 -4.18
N ASP A 313 -4.24 18.85 -3.84
CA ASP A 313 -4.07 18.02 -2.64
C ASP A 313 -2.77 17.23 -2.69
N LEU A 314 -2.46 16.63 -3.84
CA LEU A 314 -1.29 15.77 -4.00
C LEU A 314 0.03 16.56 -3.90
N ILE A 315 0.04 17.82 -4.32
CA ILE A 315 1.26 18.64 -4.35
C ILE A 315 1.36 19.66 -3.21
N SER A 316 0.34 19.76 -2.35
CA SER A 316 0.35 20.68 -1.22
C SER A 316 1.55 20.41 -0.32
N GLU A 317 2.23 21.49 0.09
CA GLU A 317 3.28 21.44 1.10
C GLU A 317 2.69 21.60 2.52
N ASN A 318 1.40 21.97 2.63
CA ASN A 318 0.64 22.07 3.89
C ASN A 318 -0.38 20.92 3.96
N LEU A 319 0.00 19.80 4.57
CA LEU A 319 -0.80 18.58 4.72
C LEU A 319 -0.80 18.06 6.16
#